data_AF-A0A9R0K2I5-F1
#
_entry.id   AF-A0A9R0K2I5-F1
#
_cell.length_a   1.000
_cell.length_b   1.000
_cell.length_c   1.000
_cell.angle_alpha   90.00
_cell.angle_beta   90.00
_cell.angle_gamma   90.00
#
_symmetry.space_group_name_H-M   'P 1'
#
loop_
_entity.id
_entity.type
_entity.pdbx_description
1 polymer ?
#
loop_
_entity_poly.entity_id
_entity_poly.type
_entity_poly.pdbx_seq_one_letter_code
_entity_poly.pdbx_strand_id
1 'polypeptide(L)'
;MKMEFFKRAKVFRLKCSHHSKYLTADEDDERIKQSRENSSKKARWVYEAVEGKDNVLRLRNSWSHRYLTATDDPFLLGMTGKKVIQTISQGPISEWEPIKDGSYIKLKSHTGSFLRANPRVPPWRNSVTHDEPGNWAVTDHMILWIVDIVEIDYQSPGPDVGAFTGLMEEDRISVASSISSDVPDHKPMHSGLEVQLDDAKHEGKSSGISLESTSKHFHAVEVAMAKQTLKELKDLDFHAILSSERGEKLEKVLKVLIADAESQGIIPSELINLQEHLKVMKNEHESASKDLTEYNSFSSRKLKIMAQLKKDAAEARELETLQVELEIARNAREELLKQLEEIDNIIKDVQKAQADNLDDVEDLISRMGQKSQKLQEMKIEEETWQLRKTEANRMLERVEEDWIKVKLMFPDD
;
A
#
# COMPACT_ATOMS: atom_id res chain seq x y z
N MET A 1 -11.67 -20.08 -27.89
CA MET A 1 -10.80 -18.88 -27.90
C MET A 1 -10.90 -18.21 -26.54
N LYS A 2 -9.84 -18.24 -25.71
CA LYS A 2 -9.93 -18.01 -24.25
C LYS A 2 -9.50 -16.62 -23.74
N MET A 3 -9.23 -15.65 -24.60
CA MET A 3 -8.74 -14.30 -24.22
C MET A 3 -9.56 -13.12 -24.76
N GLU A 4 -10.78 -13.35 -25.24
CA GLU A 4 -11.52 -12.34 -26.03
C GLU A 4 -11.94 -11.09 -25.25
N PHE A 5 -12.05 -11.17 -23.92
CA PHE A 5 -12.42 -10.04 -23.06
C PHE A 5 -11.27 -9.03 -22.87
N PHE A 6 -10.02 -9.41 -23.14
CA PHE A 6 -8.87 -8.50 -23.09
C PHE A 6 -8.44 -7.98 -24.46
N LYS A 7 -8.92 -8.56 -25.57
CA LYS A 7 -8.45 -8.28 -26.95
C LYS A 7 -8.49 -6.81 -27.40
N ARG A 8 -9.25 -5.96 -26.69
CA ARG A 8 -9.37 -4.52 -26.97
C ARG A 8 -8.88 -3.65 -25.83
N ALA A 9 -8.44 -4.21 -24.70
CA ALA A 9 -8.05 -3.45 -23.53
C ALA A 9 -6.54 -3.17 -23.55
N LYS A 10 -6.16 -1.94 -23.86
CA LYS A 10 -4.77 -1.46 -23.67
C LYS A 10 -4.46 -1.32 -22.18
N VAL A 11 -5.41 -0.77 -21.42
CA VAL A 11 -5.34 -0.61 -19.96
C VAL A 11 -6.73 -0.90 -19.39
N PHE A 12 -6.79 -1.65 -18.30
CA PHE A 12 -8.05 -1.97 -17.62
C PHE A 12 -7.90 -1.93 -16.10
N ARG A 13 -9.03 -1.99 -15.40
CA ARG A 13 -9.14 -2.19 -13.95
C ARG A 13 -9.93 -3.47 -13.69
N LEU A 14 -9.64 -4.12 -12.57
CA LEU A 14 -10.42 -5.27 -12.11
C LEU A 14 -11.32 -4.83 -10.96
N LYS A 15 -12.62 -4.76 -11.23
CA LYS A 15 -13.63 -4.40 -10.23
C LYS A 15 -14.22 -5.67 -9.62
N CYS A 16 -14.28 -5.75 -8.30
CA CYS A 16 -14.92 -6.88 -7.64
C CYS A 16 -16.44 -6.88 -7.91
N SER A 17 -17.06 -8.04 -8.14
CA SER A 17 -18.50 -8.13 -8.50
C SER A 17 -19.45 -7.56 -7.44
N HIS A 18 -19.17 -7.85 -6.16
CA HIS A 18 -20.11 -7.60 -5.06
C HIS A 18 -19.86 -6.26 -4.35
N HIS A 19 -18.78 -5.56 -4.69
CA HIS A 19 -18.40 -4.29 -4.10
C HIS A 19 -17.90 -3.33 -5.18
N SER A 20 -18.24 -2.04 -5.08
CA SER A 20 -17.68 -1.01 -5.96
C SER A 20 -16.22 -0.67 -5.58
N LYS A 21 -15.35 -1.68 -5.58
CA LYS A 21 -13.92 -1.59 -5.32
C LYS A 21 -13.13 -2.26 -6.43
N TYR A 22 -11.90 -1.78 -6.61
CA TYR A 22 -10.96 -2.23 -7.61
C TYR A 22 -9.75 -2.88 -6.96
N LEU A 23 -9.16 -3.84 -7.66
CA LEU A 23 -7.83 -4.37 -7.38
C LEU A 23 -6.79 -3.25 -7.56
N THR A 24 -6.10 -2.88 -6.49
CA THR A 24 -5.11 -1.80 -6.51
C THR A 24 -3.82 -2.20 -5.79
N ALA A 25 -2.70 -1.67 -6.27
CA ALA A 25 -1.45 -1.64 -5.52
C ALA A 25 -1.63 -0.82 -4.23
N ASP A 26 -0.99 -1.25 -3.15
CA ASP A 26 -0.87 -0.49 -1.91
C ASP A 26 0.22 0.59 -2.01
N GLU A 27 0.48 1.31 -0.93
CA GLU A 27 1.48 2.38 -0.87
C GLU A 27 2.91 1.89 -1.09
N ASP A 28 3.22 0.67 -0.66
CA ASP A 28 4.52 0.01 -0.82
C ASP A 28 4.77 -0.57 -2.23
N ASP A 29 3.77 -0.51 -3.12
CA ASP A 29 3.78 -1.10 -4.47
C ASP A 29 4.07 -2.61 -4.51
N GLU A 30 4.03 -3.29 -3.35
CA GLU A 30 4.22 -4.74 -3.18
C GLU A 30 2.93 -5.42 -2.74
N ARG A 31 2.20 -4.81 -1.81
CA ARG A 31 0.92 -5.34 -1.35
C ARG A 31 -0.20 -5.01 -2.31
N ILE A 32 -1.18 -5.91 -2.35
CA ILE A 32 -2.41 -5.73 -3.11
C ILE A 32 -3.59 -5.55 -2.16
N LYS A 33 -4.44 -4.57 -2.46
CA LYS A 33 -5.66 -4.30 -1.70
C LYS A 33 -6.83 -3.98 -2.62
N GLN A 34 -8.00 -3.84 -2.00
CA GLN A 34 -9.20 -3.32 -2.64
C GLN A 34 -9.43 -1.86 -2.26
N SER A 35 -9.64 -0.99 -3.24
CA SER A 35 -9.97 0.43 -3.01
C SER A 35 -11.16 0.89 -3.84
N ARG A 36 -11.91 1.87 -3.33
CA ARG A 36 -12.97 2.56 -4.10
C ARG A 36 -12.42 3.63 -5.04
N GLU A 37 -11.16 4.02 -4.84
CA GLU A 37 -10.49 5.02 -5.64
C GLU A 37 -10.26 4.48 -7.06
N ASN A 38 -11.07 4.96 -8.00
CA ASN A 38 -11.09 4.48 -9.38
C ASN A 38 -10.11 5.25 -10.29
N SER A 39 -9.70 6.45 -9.91
CA SER A 39 -8.80 7.32 -10.69
C SER A 39 -7.32 7.00 -10.49
N SER A 40 -6.98 6.22 -9.46
CA SER A 40 -5.61 5.92 -9.11
C SER A 40 -4.90 5.11 -10.21
N LYS A 41 -3.69 5.54 -10.57
CA LYS A 41 -2.82 4.78 -11.48
C LYS A 41 -2.46 3.40 -10.90
N LYS A 42 -2.56 3.24 -9.57
CA LYS A 42 -2.31 1.98 -8.86
C LYS A 42 -3.34 0.88 -9.14
N ALA A 43 -4.51 1.24 -9.67
CA ALA A 43 -5.56 0.29 -10.05
C ALA A 43 -5.53 -0.10 -11.54
N ARG A 44 -4.60 0.46 -12.33
CA ARG A 44 -4.51 0.26 -13.78
C ARG A 44 -3.57 -0.88 -14.12
N TRP A 45 -4.09 -1.86 -14.84
CA TRP A 45 -3.40 -3.09 -15.23
C TRP A 45 -3.32 -3.19 -16.75
N VAL A 46 -2.25 -3.82 -17.22
CA VAL A 46 -2.06 -4.28 -18.58
C VAL A 46 -1.85 -5.78 -18.55
N TYR A 47 -2.20 -6.48 -19.63
CA TYR A 47 -1.94 -7.91 -19.72
C TYR A 47 -0.78 -8.17 -20.69
N GLU A 48 -0.01 -9.20 -20.39
CA GLU A 48 1.04 -9.73 -21.26
C GLU A 48 0.74 -11.20 -21.54
N ALA A 49 0.75 -11.58 -22.81
CA ALA A 49 0.58 -12.97 -23.22
C ALA A 49 1.80 -13.80 -22.83
N VAL A 50 1.60 -15.06 -22.44
CA VAL A 50 2.70 -15.98 -22.13
C VAL A 50 3.02 -16.80 -23.38
N GLU A 51 4.27 -16.75 -23.82
CA GLU A 51 4.73 -17.51 -24.98
C GLU A 51 4.47 -19.02 -24.78
N GLY A 52 3.87 -19.66 -25.79
CA GLY A 52 3.51 -21.07 -25.74
C GLY A 52 2.28 -21.42 -24.89
N LYS A 53 1.58 -20.44 -24.28
CA LYS A 53 0.35 -20.68 -23.50
C LYS A 53 -0.78 -19.71 -23.89
N ASP A 54 -1.64 -20.13 -24.82
CA ASP A 54 -2.71 -19.30 -25.37
C ASP A 54 -3.85 -18.92 -24.39
N ASN A 55 -3.92 -19.61 -23.24
CA ASN A 55 -4.96 -19.42 -22.22
C ASN A 55 -4.43 -18.74 -20.95
N VAL A 56 -3.17 -18.31 -20.91
CA VAL A 56 -2.54 -17.75 -19.71
C VAL A 56 -2.00 -16.36 -20.01
N LEU A 57 -2.15 -15.46 -19.05
CA LEU A 57 -1.60 -14.11 -19.11
C LEU A 57 -0.87 -13.75 -17.83
N ARG A 58 -0.08 -12.68 -17.90
CA ARG A 58 0.47 -11.99 -16.74
C ARG A 58 -0.19 -10.62 -16.63
N LEU A 59 -0.61 -10.27 -15.43
CA LEU A 59 -1.22 -8.96 -15.14
C LEU A 59 -0.13 -8.04 -14.60
N ARG A 60 0.27 -7.03 -15.36
CA ARG A 60 1.27 -6.06 -14.93
C ARG A 60 0.61 -4.75 -14.54
N ASN A 61 1.02 -4.18 -13.41
CA ASN A 61 0.59 -2.85 -13.04
C ASN A 61 1.22 -1.82 -13.98
N SER A 62 0.40 -0.92 -14.52
CA SER A 62 0.85 0.07 -15.50
C SER A 62 1.81 1.12 -14.93
N TRP A 63 1.78 1.34 -13.61
CA TRP A 63 2.60 2.34 -12.93
C TRP A 63 3.87 1.75 -12.33
N SER A 64 3.74 0.70 -11.51
CA SER A 64 4.90 0.10 -10.83
C SER A 64 5.67 -0.91 -11.69
N HIS A 65 5.14 -1.29 -12.85
CA HIS A 65 5.70 -2.31 -13.74
C HIS A 65 5.87 -3.71 -13.09
N ARG A 66 5.24 -3.95 -11.95
CA ARG A 66 5.25 -5.24 -11.24
C ARG A 66 4.04 -6.09 -11.61
N TYR A 67 4.22 -7.40 -11.55
CA TYR A 67 3.23 -8.41 -11.91
C TYR A 67 2.43 -8.86 -10.70
N LEU A 68 1.13 -9.10 -10.90
CA LEU A 68 0.26 -9.72 -9.92
C LEU A 68 0.69 -11.17 -9.72
N THR A 69 1.07 -11.53 -8.50
CA THR A 69 1.72 -12.80 -8.19
C THR A 69 0.98 -13.53 -7.08
N ALA A 70 0.68 -14.80 -7.31
CA ALA A 70 0.11 -15.74 -6.35
C ALA A 70 1.23 -16.49 -5.63
N THR A 71 1.38 -16.31 -4.33
CA THR A 71 2.45 -16.92 -3.53
C THR A 71 1.93 -18.09 -2.72
N ASP A 72 2.79 -19.03 -2.32
CA ASP A 72 2.35 -20.10 -1.41
C ASP A 72 2.23 -19.66 0.07
N ASP A 73 2.61 -18.43 0.38
CA ASP A 73 2.51 -17.86 1.73
C ASP A 73 1.05 -17.75 2.21
N PRO A 74 0.73 -18.22 3.42
CA PRO A 74 -0.59 -18.01 4.00
C PRO A 74 -0.85 -16.51 4.24
N PHE A 75 -2.06 -16.04 3.93
CA PHE A 75 -2.45 -14.66 4.24
C PHE A 75 -2.59 -14.44 5.75
N LEU A 76 -3.23 -15.40 6.43
CA LEU A 76 -3.38 -15.44 7.88
C LEU A 76 -3.17 -16.87 8.35
N LEU A 77 -2.39 -17.02 9.40
CA LEU A 77 -2.09 -18.33 9.96
C LEU A 77 -3.37 -19.02 10.46
N GLY A 78 -3.57 -20.28 10.07
CA GLY A 78 -4.73 -21.09 10.47
C GLY A 78 -6.03 -20.78 9.73
N MET A 79 -6.00 -19.92 8.70
CA MET A 79 -7.17 -19.58 7.87
C MET A 79 -6.92 -19.91 6.40
N THR A 80 -7.99 -20.02 5.60
CA THR A 80 -7.86 -20.23 4.15
C THR A 80 -7.42 -18.96 3.44
N GLY A 81 -6.86 -19.11 2.24
CA GLY A 81 -6.35 -18.02 1.43
C GLY A 81 -4.86 -17.75 1.60
N LYS A 82 -4.18 -17.70 0.46
CA LYS A 82 -2.76 -17.38 0.32
C LYS A 82 -2.58 -15.96 -0.21
N LYS A 83 -1.40 -15.35 0.04
CA LYS A 83 -1.14 -13.95 -0.30
C LYS A 83 -1.11 -13.73 -1.81
N VAL A 84 -1.56 -12.55 -2.21
CA VAL A 84 -1.39 -12.02 -3.56
C VAL A 84 -0.60 -10.73 -3.44
N ILE A 85 0.52 -10.64 -4.15
CA ILE A 85 1.47 -9.52 -4.07
C ILE A 85 1.86 -9.04 -5.46
N GLN A 86 2.73 -8.04 -5.51
CA GLN A 86 3.37 -7.56 -6.72
C GLN A 86 4.87 -7.85 -6.72
N THR A 87 5.35 -8.52 -7.77
CA THR A 87 6.79 -8.81 -7.93
C THR A 87 7.28 -8.41 -9.31
N ILE A 88 8.59 -8.20 -9.46
CA ILE A 88 9.21 -7.97 -10.77
C ILE A 88 9.44 -9.31 -11.51
N SER A 89 9.41 -10.43 -10.78
CA SER A 89 9.67 -11.76 -11.32
C SER A 89 8.57 -12.23 -12.28
N GLN A 90 9.00 -12.67 -13.46
CA GLN A 90 8.16 -13.31 -14.46
C GLN A 90 8.35 -14.83 -14.33
N GLY A 91 7.28 -15.55 -14.04
CA GLY A 91 7.32 -17.00 -13.90
C GLY A 91 5.94 -17.57 -13.64
N PRO A 92 5.82 -18.89 -13.37
CA PRO A 92 4.52 -19.53 -13.13
C PRO A 92 3.70 -18.86 -12.03
N ILE A 93 4.35 -18.31 -11.01
CA ILE A 93 3.68 -17.62 -9.89
C ILE A 93 2.94 -16.33 -10.29
N SER A 94 3.34 -15.69 -11.40
CA SER A 94 2.68 -14.48 -11.94
C SER A 94 1.75 -14.76 -13.11
N GLU A 95 1.50 -16.04 -13.40
CA GLU A 95 0.64 -16.51 -14.47
C GLU A 95 -0.79 -16.78 -13.98
N TRP A 96 -1.76 -16.25 -14.74
CA TRP A 96 -3.18 -16.38 -14.46
C TRP A 96 -3.94 -16.86 -15.70
N GLU A 97 -4.78 -17.89 -15.53
CA GLU A 97 -5.77 -18.32 -16.53
C GLU A 97 -7.10 -17.58 -16.26
N PRO A 98 -7.52 -16.66 -17.14
CA PRO A 98 -8.82 -16.03 -17.02
C PRO A 98 -9.93 -16.95 -17.54
N ILE A 99 -10.97 -17.15 -16.73
CA ILE A 99 -12.10 -18.02 -17.03
C ILE A 99 -13.37 -17.15 -17.04
N LYS A 100 -14.05 -17.11 -18.18
CA LYS A 100 -15.29 -16.33 -18.35
C LYS A 100 -16.44 -17.00 -17.60
N ASP A 101 -17.18 -16.20 -16.83
CA ASP A 101 -18.39 -16.61 -16.11
C ASP A 101 -19.48 -15.54 -16.29
N GLY A 102 -20.30 -15.71 -17.32
CA GLY A 102 -21.28 -14.71 -17.74
C GLY A 102 -20.62 -13.37 -18.11
N SER A 103 -20.95 -12.32 -17.35
CA SER A 103 -20.39 -10.96 -17.49
C SER A 103 -19.12 -10.74 -16.64
N TYR A 104 -18.69 -11.76 -15.90
CA TYR A 104 -17.55 -11.73 -14.99
C TYR A 104 -16.42 -12.61 -15.51
N ILE A 105 -15.25 -12.46 -14.89
CA ILE A 105 -14.12 -13.36 -15.04
C ILE A 105 -13.69 -13.88 -13.67
N LYS A 106 -13.17 -15.11 -13.65
CA LYS A 106 -12.37 -15.68 -12.57
C LYS A 106 -10.92 -15.69 -13.03
N LEU A 107 -9.99 -15.39 -12.14
CA LEU A 107 -8.56 -15.47 -12.42
C LEU A 107 -7.98 -16.64 -11.64
N LYS A 108 -7.62 -17.72 -12.36
CA LYS A 108 -7.06 -18.93 -11.78
C LYS A 108 -5.53 -18.87 -11.79
N SER A 109 -4.90 -19.10 -10.66
CA SER A 109 -3.44 -19.10 -10.53
C SER A 109 -2.84 -20.42 -11.04
N HIS A 110 -1.50 -20.49 -11.12
CA HIS A 110 -0.77 -21.72 -11.45
C HIS A 110 -1.03 -22.91 -10.51
N THR A 111 -1.42 -22.68 -9.26
CA THR A 111 -1.79 -23.75 -8.31
C THR A 111 -3.24 -24.20 -8.45
N GLY A 112 -4.02 -23.54 -9.31
CA GLY A 112 -5.43 -23.84 -9.54
C GLY A 112 -6.41 -23.18 -8.57
N SER A 113 -5.91 -22.33 -7.68
CA SER A 113 -6.69 -21.45 -6.80
C SER A 113 -7.15 -20.18 -7.53
N PHE A 114 -8.11 -19.44 -6.97
CA PHE A 114 -8.73 -18.28 -7.61
C PHE A 114 -8.47 -16.98 -6.88
N LEU A 115 -8.25 -15.89 -7.64
CA LEU A 115 -8.15 -14.54 -7.09
C LEU A 115 -9.44 -14.14 -6.38
N ARG A 116 -9.33 -13.80 -5.10
CA ARG A 116 -10.43 -13.60 -4.17
C ARG A 116 -10.36 -12.21 -3.54
N ALA A 117 -11.45 -11.46 -3.64
CA ALA A 117 -11.66 -10.20 -2.94
C ALA A 117 -12.31 -10.47 -1.58
N ASN A 118 -11.57 -10.25 -0.49
CA ASN A 118 -12.09 -10.52 0.85
C ASN A 118 -13.03 -9.42 1.40
N PRO A 119 -13.94 -9.76 2.32
CA PRO A 119 -14.99 -8.88 2.79
C PRO A 119 -14.45 -7.90 3.85
N ARG A 120 -15.33 -7.01 4.34
CA ARG A 120 -14.96 -5.88 5.22
C ARG A 120 -14.58 -6.23 6.67
N VAL A 121 -14.64 -7.50 7.05
CA VAL A 121 -14.33 -7.96 8.41
C VAL A 121 -12.82 -7.99 8.63
N PRO A 122 -12.28 -7.31 9.66
CA PRO A 122 -10.91 -7.54 10.09
C PRO A 122 -10.71 -9.01 10.48
N PRO A 123 -9.54 -9.62 10.22
CA PRO A 123 -8.34 -9.08 9.58
C PRO A 123 -8.36 -8.93 8.04
N TRP A 124 -9.34 -9.49 7.32
CA TRP A 124 -9.35 -9.49 5.84
C TRP A 124 -9.83 -8.20 5.17
N ARG A 125 -10.10 -7.16 5.96
CA ARG A 125 -10.68 -5.92 5.44
C ARG A 125 -9.86 -5.39 4.27
N ASN A 126 -10.48 -5.34 3.09
CA ASN A 126 -9.88 -4.87 1.84
C ASN A 126 -8.69 -5.70 1.34
N SER A 127 -8.42 -6.88 1.90
CA SER A 127 -7.35 -7.73 1.40
C SER A 127 -7.77 -8.47 0.12
N VAL A 128 -6.77 -8.93 -0.62
CA VAL A 128 -6.93 -9.81 -1.77
C VAL A 128 -6.05 -11.02 -1.53
N THR A 129 -6.63 -12.19 -1.73
CA THR A 129 -5.94 -13.48 -1.59
C THR A 129 -6.18 -14.32 -2.82
N HIS A 130 -5.53 -15.47 -2.92
CA HIS A 130 -6.02 -16.54 -3.78
C HIS A 130 -6.36 -17.75 -2.92
N ASP A 131 -7.47 -18.41 -3.24
CA ASP A 131 -8.01 -19.47 -2.39
C ASP A 131 -8.42 -20.67 -3.24
N GLU A 132 -8.31 -21.85 -2.65
CA GLU A 132 -8.73 -23.07 -3.32
C GLU A 132 -10.26 -23.15 -3.37
N PRO A 133 -10.78 -23.80 -4.41
CA PRO A 133 -12.18 -24.13 -4.48
C PRO A 133 -12.62 -25.17 -3.39
N GLY A 134 -12.77 -24.81 -2.10
CA GLY A 134 -13.49 -25.61 -1.08
C GLY A 134 -14.95 -25.19 -0.76
N ASN A 135 -15.97 -25.95 -1.17
CA ASN A 135 -17.43 -25.71 -0.91
C ASN A 135 -17.89 -24.22 -0.83
N TRP A 136 -17.55 -23.42 -1.84
CA TRP A 136 -17.62 -21.93 -1.89
C TRP A 136 -19.01 -21.40 -2.27
N ALA A 137 -20.08 -22.19 -2.22
CA ALA A 137 -21.42 -21.77 -2.63
C ALA A 137 -21.87 -20.43 -1.99
N VAL A 138 -21.41 -20.12 -0.77
CA VAL A 138 -21.70 -18.86 -0.07
C VAL A 138 -20.75 -17.71 -0.48
N THR A 139 -19.55 -18.02 -0.96
CA THR A 139 -18.44 -17.08 -1.25
C THR A 139 -18.04 -17.00 -2.72
N ASP A 140 -18.76 -17.65 -3.64
CA ASP A 140 -18.46 -17.65 -5.09
C ASP A 140 -18.39 -16.25 -5.70
N HIS A 141 -19.23 -15.34 -5.22
CA HIS A 141 -19.23 -13.94 -5.64
C HIS A 141 -17.91 -13.20 -5.32
N MET A 142 -17.08 -13.72 -4.41
CA MET A 142 -15.82 -13.11 -4.00
C MET A 142 -14.69 -13.33 -5.01
N ILE A 143 -14.80 -14.33 -5.88
CA ILE A 143 -13.81 -14.64 -6.93
C ILE A 143 -14.20 -14.11 -8.31
N LEU A 144 -15.35 -13.42 -8.40
CA LEU A 144 -15.86 -12.84 -9.63
C LEU A 144 -15.38 -11.39 -9.77
N TRP A 145 -14.77 -11.10 -10.92
CA TRP A 145 -14.24 -9.79 -11.27
C TRP A 145 -14.85 -9.28 -12.57
N ILE A 146 -15.06 -7.97 -12.66
CA ILE A 146 -15.46 -7.26 -13.87
C ILE A 146 -14.21 -6.61 -14.46
N VAL A 147 -13.99 -6.82 -15.75
CA VAL A 147 -12.95 -6.09 -16.51
C VAL A 147 -13.53 -4.75 -16.92
N ASP A 148 -13.02 -3.68 -16.32
CA ASP A 148 -13.40 -2.30 -16.58
C ASP A 148 -12.33 -1.63 -17.44
N ILE A 149 -12.60 -1.45 -18.73
CA ILE A 149 -11.63 -0.98 -19.72
C ILE A 149 -11.44 0.53 -19.57
N VAL A 150 -10.19 0.95 -19.38
CA VAL A 150 -9.80 2.37 -19.24
C VAL A 150 -9.29 2.93 -20.56
N GLU A 151 -8.48 2.16 -21.28
CA GLU A 151 -7.95 2.52 -22.59
C GLU A 151 -8.16 1.36 -23.56
N ILE A 152 -8.68 1.68 -24.76
CA ILE A 152 -8.88 0.71 -25.83
C ILE A 152 -7.66 0.71 -26.75
N ASP A 153 -7.22 -0.48 -27.15
CA ASP A 153 -6.22 -0.63 -28.21
C ASP A 153 -6.91 -0.62 -29.58
N TYR A 154 -6.74 0.47 -30.31
CA TYR A 154 -7.34 0.68 -31.64
C TYR A 154 -6.53 0.01 -32.77
N GLN A 155 -5.36 -0.57 -32.48
CA GLN A 155 -4.52 -1.28 -33.45
C GLN A 155 -4.87 -2.79 -33.52
N SER A 156 -5.70 -3.30 -32.61
CA SER A 156 -6.12 -4.70 -32.55
C SER A 156 -7.39 -4.94 -33.40
N PRO A 157 -7.38 -5.86 -34.39
CA PRO A 157 -8.55 -6.14 -35.21
C PRO A 157 -9.59 -6.96 -34.42
N GLY A 158 -10.75 -6.36 -34.13
CA GLY A 158 -11.90 -7.02 -33.48
C GLY A 158 -13.24 -6.53 -34.06
N PRO A 159 -14.31 -7.36 -33.96
CA PRO A 159 -15.51 -7.27 -34.80
C PRO A 159 -16.46 -6.10 -34.45
N ASP A 160 -17.33 -5.80 -35.42
CA ASP A 160 -18.16 -4.61 -35.60
C ASP A 160 -18.78 -3.94 -34.36
N VAL A 161 -18.69 -2.60 -34.40
CA VAL A 161 -19.22 -1.63 -33.45
C VAL A 161 -20.74 -1.53 -33.62
N GLY A 162 -21.49 -2.44 -32.99
CA GLY A 162 -22.96 -2.41 -33.06
C GLY A 162 -23.71 -2.54 -31.73
N ALA A 163 -23.07 -2.94 -30.63
CA ALA A 163 -23.81 -3.45 -29.47
C ALA A 163 -23.50 -2.80 -28.11
N PHE A 164 -22.68 -1.75 -28.03
CA PHE A 164 -22.24 -1.20 -26.73
C PHE A 164 -22.70 0.24 -26.42
N THR A 165 -23.47 0.88 -27.30
CA THR A 165 -23.94 2.27 -27.14
C THR A 165 -25.23 2.41 -26.32
N GLY A 166 -25.81 1.33 -25.80
CA GLY A 166 -27.13 1.36 -25.16
C GLY A 166 -27.19 1.60 -23.63
N LEU A 167 -26.06 1.81 -22.93
CA LEU A 167 -26.06 1.76 -21.45
C LEU A 167 -25.34 2.92 -20.72
N MET A 168 -25.11 4.06 -21.38
CA MET A 168 -24.36 5.19 -20.78
C MET A 168 -25.09 6.53 -20.80
N GLU A 169 -26.40 6.54 -21.00
CA GLU A 169 -27.16 7.80 -21.10
C GLU A 169 -28.37 7.81 -20.15
N GLU A 170 -28.09 8.01 -18.85
CA GLU A 170 -28.99 8.63 -17.87
C GLU A 170 -28.26 8.78 -16.52
N ASP A 171 -27.49 9.87 -16.38
CA ASP A 171 -27.34 10.62 -15.12
C ASP A 171 -26.33 11.77 -15.31
N ARG A 172 -26.78 12.83 -16.01
CA ARG A 172 -26.14 14.15 -15.99
C ARG A 172 -27.19 15.25 -15.94
N ILE A 173 -27.59 15.61 -14.72
CA ILE A 173 -28.23 16.89 -14.39
C ILE A 173 -27.37 17.47 -13.26
N SER A 174 -26.45 18.40 -13.51
CA SER A 174 -26.67 19.84 -13.71
C SER A 174 -27.28 20.52 -12.48
N VAL A 175 -26.43 20.95 -11.52
CA VAL A 175 -26.71 22.14 -10.69
C VAL A 175 -25.42 22.94 -10.56
N ALA A 176 -25.27 23.91 -11.46
CA ALA A 176 -24.55 25.13 -11.18
C ALA A 176 -25.56 26.12 -10.61
N SER A 177 -25.23 26.78 -9.49
CA SER A 177 -25.96 27.95 -9.01
C SER A 177 -25.06 28.78 -8.11
N SER A 178 -24.47 29.79 -8.73
CA SER A 178 -23.88 30.98 -8.11
C SER A 178 -24.96 31.79 -7.38
N ILE A 179 -24.71 32.17 -6.13
CA ILE A 179 -25.42 33.25 -5.41
C ILE A 179 -24.33 33.95 -4.57
N SER A 180 -23.66 34.98 -5.11
CA SER A 180 -24.00 36.41 -4.98
C SER A 180 -24.13 36.86 -3.53
N SER A 181 -23.03 37.40 -3.02
CA SER A 181 -22.87 38.06 -1.73
C SER A 181 -23.07 39.56 -1.90
N ASP A 182 -24.05 40.14 -1.22
CA ASP A 182 -24.22 41.59 -1.02
C ASP A 182 -24.93 41.85 0.32
N VAL A 183 -24.21 42.38 1.32
CA VAL A 183 -24.75 43.30 2.35
C VAL A 183 -23.59 44.21 2.81
N PRO A 184 -23.80 45.53 3.02
CA PRO A 184 -22.74 46.54 2.99
C PRO A 184 -22.04 46.80 4.33
N ASP A 185 -20.82 47.30 4.18
CA ASP A 185 -19.97 47.98 5.16
C ASP A 185 -20.69 49.13 5.89
N HIS A 186 -20.53 49.17 7.21
CA HIS A 186 -20.53 50.43 7.97
C HIS A 186 -19.18 50.58 8.68
N LYS A 187 -18.35 51.49 8.15
CA LYS A 187 -17.15 52.02 8.80
C LYS A 187 -17.50 52.92 9.99
N PRO A 188 -16.64 52.99 11.02
CA PRO A 188 -16.74 53.95 12.11
C PRO A 188 -16.14 55.31 11.67
N MET A 189 -16.86 56.40 11.94
CA MET A 189 -16.28 57.75 11.85
C MET A 189 -15.67 58.13 13.20
N HIS A 190 -14.34 58.22 13.21
CA HIS A 190 -13.56 59.04 14.13
C HIS A 190 -13.48 60.48 13.59
N SER A 191 -13.03 61.39 14.46
CA SER A 191 -12.88 62.85 14.29
C SER A 191 -14.21 63.60 14.42
N GLY A 192 -14.33 64.69 15.17
CA GLY A 192 -13.38 65.57 15.85
C GLY A 192 -14.06 66.93 15.91
N LEU A 193 -14.09 67.59 17.06
CA LEU A 193 -14.39 69.02 17.14
C LEU A 193 -13.84 69.55 18.46
N GLU A 194 -12.67 70.14 18.32
CA GLU A 194 -12.01 70.99 19.28
C GLU A 194 -12.45 72.44 19.00
N VAL A 195 -12.62 73.20 20.08
CA VAL A 195 -12.53 74.67 20.22
C VAL A 195 -13.60 75.52 19.50
N GLN A 196 -14.35 76.32 20.27
CA GLN A 196 -14.05 77.74 20.52
C GLN A 196 -15.28 78.44 21.09
N LEU A 197 -15.14 79.17 22.20
CA LEU A 197 -15.76 80.49 22.36
C LEU A 197 -15.00 81.25 23.46
N ASP A 198 -14.55 82.42 23.05
CA ASP A 198 -13.61 83.30 23.71
C ASP A 198 -14.16 84.05 24.92
N ASP A 199 -13.18 84.54 25.67
CA ASP A 199 -13.19 85.50 26.76
C ASP A 199 -14.10 86.72 26.58
N ALA A 200 -14.77 87.10 27.67
CA ALA A 200 -15.00 88.50 27.99
C ALA A 200 -14.80 88.74 29.49
N LYS A 201 -13.75 89.53 29.78
CA LYS A 201 -13.29 89.99 31.08
C LYS A 201 -14.37 90.74 31.86
N HIS A 202 -14.42 90.50 33.16
CA HIS A 202 -14.69 91.56 34.13
C HIS A 202 -13.80 91.38 35.36
N GLU A 203 -12.92 92.36 35.58
CA GLU A 203 -12.10 92.49 36.78
C GLU A 203 -12.95 92.87 37.99
N GLY A 204 -12.54 92.38 39.17
CA GLY A 204 -12.92 93.05 40.42
C GLY A 204 -12.87 92.21 41.69
N LYS A 205 -11.70 92.24 42.34
CA LYS A 205 -11.47 92.16 43.80
C LYS A 205 -11.42 90.78 44.49
N SER A 206 -10.18 90.42 44.85
CA SER A 206 -9.71 90.15 46.22
C SER A 206 -10.72 89.53 47.19
N SER A 207 -10.43 88.33 47.69
CA SER A 207 -9.98 88.11 49.09
C SER A 207 -10.00 86.61 49.45
N GLY A 208 -8.92 86.14 50.11
CA GLY A 208 -8.97 85.09 51.14
C GLY A 208 -9.38 83.67 50.75
N ILE A 209 -8.39 82.85 50.42
CA ILE A 209 -8.47 81.38 50.34
C ILE A 209 -8.86 80.81 51.71
N SER A 210 -9.93 80.01 51.77
CA SER A 210 -10.15 79.00 52.81
C SER A 210 -9.76 77.63 52.25
N LEU A 211 -8.64 77.08 52.74
CA LEU A 211 -8.04 75.81 52.30
C LEU A 211 -8.95 74.57 52.46
N GLU A 212 -10.07 74.67 53.17
CA GLU A 212 -10.99 73.55 53.41
C GLU A 212 -12.06 73.40 52.31
N SER A 213 -12.36 74.45 51.55
CA SER A 213 -13.41 74.39 50.52
C SER A 213 -12.92 73.85 49.18
N THR A 214 -11.65 74.05 48.84
CA THR A 214 -11.04 73.47 47.63
C THR A 214 -10.80 71.97 47.80
N SER A 215 -10.28 71.55 48.96
CA SER A 215 -10.01 70.14 49.29
C SER A 215 -11.25 69.24 49.18
N LYS A 216 -12.40 69.71 49.69
CA LYS A 216 -13.69 68.99 49.59
C LYS A 216 -14.17 68.83 48.14
N HIS A 217 -13.92 69.83 47.29
CA HIS A 217 -14.33 69.78 45.88
C HIS A 217 -13.48 68.80 45.07
N PHE A 218 -12.16 68.78 45.29
CA PHE A 218 -11.25 67.82 44.65
C PHE A 218 -11.59 66.36 45.04
N HIS A 219 -11.87 66.11 46.33
CA HIS A 219 -12.27 64.78 46.80
C HIS A 219 -13.58 64.28 46.15
N ALA A 220 -14.57 65.17 45.99
CA ALA A 220 -15.84 64.82 45.34
C ALA A 220 -15.68 64.42 43.86
N VAL A 221 -14.74 65.06 43.14
CA VAL A 221 -14.43 64.73 41.73
C VAL A 221 -13.76 63.36 41.63
N GLU A 222 -12.82 63.05 42.50
CA GLU A 222 -12.15 61.74 42.54
C GLU A 222 -13.13 60.59 42.81
N VAL A 223 -14.04 60.78 43.77
CA VAL A 223 -15.09 59.79 44.09
C VAL A 223 -16.05 59.59 42.92
N ALA A 224 -16.42 60.66 42.21
CA ALA A 224 -17.28 60.57 41.02
C ALA A 224 -16.61 59.79 39.88
N MET A 225 -15.32 60.04 39.63
CA MET A 225 -14.55 59.28 38.64
C MET A 225 -14.37 57.81 39.04
N ALA A 226 -14.17 57.54 40.34
CA ALA A 226 -14.06 56.18 40.86
C ALA A 226 -15.38 55.39 40.65
N LYS A 227 -16.54 55.99 40.92
CA LYS A 227 -17.86 55.38 40.67
C LYS A 227 -18.10 55.09 39.19
N GLN A 228 -17.71 56.02 38.31
CA GLN A 228 -17.83 55.83 36.86
C GLN A 228 -16.92 54.68 36.37
N THR A 229 -15.68 54.64 36.84
CA THR A 229 -14.72 53.58 36.48
C THR A 229 -15.19 52.21 36.97
N LEU A 230 -15.73 52.12 38.19
CA LEU A 230 -16.32 50.86 38.70
C LEU A 230 -17.50 50.39 37.84
N LYS A 231 -18.32 51.33 37.36
CA LYS A 231 -19.46 51.04 36.48
C LYS A 231 -19.03 50.53 35.11
N GLU A 232 -17.90 51.00 34.58
CA GLU A 232 -17.35 50.51 33.32
C GLU A 232 -16.70 49.13 33.47
N LEU A 233 -16.06 48.87 34.63
CA LEU A 233 -15.36 47.61 34.88
C LEU A 233 -16.31 46.45 35.20
N LYS A 234 -17.48 46.70 35.80
CA LYS A 234 -18.41 45.64 36.22
C LYS A 234 -19.01 44.83 35.04
N ASP A 235 -19.09 45.44 33.86
CA ASP A 235 -19.73 44.86 32.68
C ASP A 235 -18.73 44.05 31.82
N LEU A 236 -17.46 43.96 32.26
CA LEU A 236 -16.40 43.20 31.61
C LEU A 236 -16.28 41.79 32.19
N ASP A 237 -15.71 40.87 31.41
CA ASP A 237 -15.38 39.54 31.90
C ASP A 237 -14.24 39.59 32.94
N PHE A 238 -14.27 38.66 33.89
CA PHE A 238 -13.28 38.64 34.97
C PHE A 238 -11.85 38.46 34.45
N HIS A 239 -11.68 37.76 33.33
CA HIS A 239 -10.40 37.63 32.63
C HIS A 239 -9.88 38.96 32.07
N ALA A 240 -10.70 39.82 31.45
CA ALA A 240 -10.24 41.14 31.00
C ALA A 240 -10.06 42.11 32.17
N ILE A 241 -10.82 41.96 33.25
CA ILE A 241 -10.62 42.74 34.49
C ILE A 241 -9.25 42.44 35.09
N LEU A 242 -8.81 41.17 35.09
CA LEU A 242 -7.50 40.75 35.61
C LEU A 242 -6.31 41.11 34.72
N SER A 243 -6.51 41.73 33.55
CA SER A 243 -5.42 42.34 32.81
C SER A 243 -4.70 43.38 33.69
N SER A 244 -3.37 43.38 33.68
CA SER A 244 -2.52 44.16 34.62
C SER A 244 -2.95 45.63 34.76
N GLU A 245 -3.43 46.23 33.66
CA GLU A 245 -3.83 47.64 33.64
C GLU A 245 -5.22 47.89 34.27
N ARG A 246 -6.15 46.92 34.21
CA ARG A 246 -7.54 47.09 34.68
C ARG A 246 -7.73 46.59 36.11
N GLY A 247 -7.01 45.55 36.51
CA GLY A 247 -7.03 45.02 37.88
C GLY A 247 -6.46 46.02 38.88
N GLU A 248 -5.37 46.70 38.54
CA GLU A 248 -4.80 47.77 39.36
C GLU A 248 -5.73 49.00 39.44
N LYS A 249 -6.43 49.33 38.34
CA LYS A 249 -7.44 50.39 38.32
C LYS A 249 -8.61 50.06 39.25
N LEU A 250 -9.09 48.82 39.23
CA LEU A 250 -10.17 48.36 40.13
C LEU A 250 -9.77 48.45 41.61
N GLU A 251 -8.55 48.03 41.95
CA GLU A 251 -8.05 48.09 43.32
C GLU A 251 -7.88 49.54 43.82
N LYS A 252 -7.40 50.44 42.94
CA LYS A 252 -7.30 51.88 43.24
C LYS A 252 -8.68 52.50 43.46
N VAL A 253 -9.65 52.18 42.61
CA VAL A 253 -11.04 52.65 42.70
C VAL A 253 -11.69 52.19 44.02
N LEU A 254 -11.51 50.92 44.41
CA LEU A 254 -12.05 50.41 45.67
C LEU A 254 -11.42 51.09 46.90
N LYS A 255 -10.12 51.37 46.88
CA LYS A 255 -9.44 52.12 47.95
C LYS A 255 -9.98 53.55 48.11
N VAL A 256 -10.22 54.26 47.00
CA VAL A 256 -10.81 55.62 47.01
C VAL A 256 -12.22 55.61 47.59
N LEU A 257 -13.05 54.62 47.21
CA LEU A 257 -14.44 54.52 47.70
C LEU A 257 -14.54 54.10 49.17
N ILE A 258 -13.63 53.25 49.65
CA ILE A 258 -13.55 52.86 51.07
C ILE A 258 -13.15 54.09 51.92
N ALA A 259 -12.13 54.84 51.49
CA ALA A 259 -11.67 56.04 52.20
C ALA A 259 -12.75 57.15 52.26
N ASP A 260 -13.53 57.35 51.18
CA ASP A 260 -14.66 58.27 51.16
C ASP A 260 -15.75 57.86 52.17
N ALA A 261 -16.13 56.57 52.17
CA ALA A 261 -17.14 56.06 53.10
C ALA A 261 -16.70 56.18 54.58
N GLU A 262 -15.44 55.89 54.89
CA GLU A 262 -14.87 56.09 56.24
C GLU A 262 -14.87 57.57 56.65
N SER A 263 -14.55 58.48 55.72
CA SER A 263 -14.56 59.93 55.98
C SER A 263 -15.97 60.49 56.25
N GLN A 264 -17.00 59.82 55.73
CA GLN A 264 -18.41 60.14 55.95
C GLN A 264 -18.99 59.49 57.23
N GLY A 265 -18.17 58.76 58.00
CA GLY A 265 -18.59 58.06 59.23
C GLY A 265 -19.43 56.81 58.98
N ILE A 266 -19.41 56.29 57.75
CA ILE A 266 -20.09 55.05 57.35
C ILE A 266 -19.10 53.90 57.49
N ILE A 267 -19.52 52.77 58.05
CA ILE A 267 -18.70 51.54 58.09
C ILE A 267 -18.84 50.86 56.72
N PRO A 268 -17.80 50.81 55.86
CA PRO A 268 -17.91 50.31 54.50
C PRO A 268 -17.75 48.77 54.44
N SER A 269 -18.51 48.05 55.25
CA SER A 269 -18.41 46.58 55.38
C SER A 269 -18.60 45.85 54.05
N GLU A 270 -19.53 46.30 53.20
CA GLU A 270 -19.77 45.71 51.88
C GLU A 270 -18.60 45.91 50.90
N LEU A 271 -17.96 47.08 50.91
CA LEU A 271 -16.82 47.39 50.04
C LEU A 271 -15.56 46.64 50.47
N ILE A 272 -15.36 46.48 51.79
CA ILE A 272 -14.26 45.68 52.35
C ILE A 272 -14.47 44.20 52.00
N ASN A 273 -15.68 43.66 52.18
CA ASN A 273 -16.00 42.28 51.79
C ASN A 273 -15.79 42.04 50.28
N LEU A 274 -16.18 43.01 49.44
CA LEU A 274 -15.96 42.94 47.99
C LEU A 274 -14.46 42.94 47.65
N GLN A 275 -13.66 43.77 48.31
CA GLN A 275 -12.21 43.81 48.11
C GLN A 275 -11.54 42.48 48.50
N GLU A 276 -11.93 41.89 49.63
CA GLU A 276 -11.43 40.58 50.06
C GLU A 276 -11.85 39.47 49.09
N HIS A 277 -13.10 39.47 48.64
CA HIS A 277 -13.61 38.49 47.69
C HIS A 277 -12.88 38.56 46.34
N LEU A 278 -12.64 39.76 45.81
CA LEU A 278 -11.87 39.96 44.57
C LEU A 278 -10.43 39.47 44.70
N LYS A 279 -9.82 39.62 45.88
CA LYS A 279 -8.48 39.10 46.16
C LYS A 279 -8.45 37.58 46.15
N VAL A 280 -9.43 36.92 46.75
CA VAL A 280 -9.58 35.45 46.70
C VAL A 280 -9.76 34.98 45.26
N MET A 281 -10.71 35.57 44.53
CA MET A 281 -10.99 35.22 43.13
C MET A 281 -9.76 35.40 42.23
N LYS A 282 -8.94 36.44 42.44
CA LYS A 282 -7.70 36.65 41.70
C LYS A 282 -6.68 35.52 41.97
N ASN A 283 -6.48 35.16 43.23
CA ASN A 283 -5.54 34.11 43.60
C ASN A 283 -5.98 32.74 43.04
N GLU A 284 -7.28 32.44 43.12
CA GLU A 284 -7.86 31.21 42.55
C GLU A 284 -7.69 31.17 41.04
N HIS A 285 -7.92 32.30 40.36
CA HIS A 285 -7.73 32.43 38.92
C HIS A 285 -6.28 32.22 38.49
N GLU A 286 -5.32 32.83 39.19
CA GLU A 286 -3.89 32.65 38.93
C GLU A 286 -3.46 31.19 39.17
N SER A 287 -3.93 30.58 40.25
CA SER A 287 -3.67 29.16 40.55
C SER A 287 -4.25 28.25 39.46
N ALA A 288 -5.52 28.44 39.09
CA ALA A 288 -6.18 27.63 38.07
C ALA A 288 -5.54 27.81 36.68
N SER A 289 -5.12 29.03 36.34
CA SER A 289 -4.41 29.32 35.08
C SER A 289 -3.05 28.62 35.03
N LYS A 290 -2.33 28.59 36.15
CA LYS A 290 -1.08 27.85 36.30
C LYS A 290 -1.31 26.35 36.12
N ASP A 291 -2.27 25.77 36.82
CA ASP A 291 -2.61 24.34 36.73
C ASP A 291 -3.00 23.95 35.30
N LEU A 292 -3.78 24.78 34.60
CA LEU A 292 -4.15 24.56 33.20
C LEU A 292 -2.92 24.56 32.27
N THR A 293 -1.97 25.46 32.52
CA THR A 293 -0.72 25.52 31.75
C THR A 293 0.15 24.29 32.00
N GLU A 294 0.28 23.87 33.25
CA GLU A 294 1.01 22.65 33.63
C GLU A 294 0.35 21.40 33.03
N TYR A 295 -0.98 21.31 33.05
CA TYR A 295 -1.72 20.23 32.43
C TYR A 295 -1.50 20.18 30.91
N ASN A 296 -1.52 21.33 30.22
CA ASN A 296 -1.25 21.37 28.78
C ASN A 296 0.17 20.90 28.44
N SER A 297 1.16 21.26 29.26
CA SER A 297 2.53 20.78 29.14
C SER A 297 2.62 19.26 29.38
N PHE A 298 1.99 18.76 30.44
CA PHE A 298 1.89 17.34 30.75
C PHE A 298 1.23 16.54 29.62
N SER A 299 0.08 17.01 29.13
CA SER A 299 -0.69 16.38 28.05
C SER A 299 0.14 16.28 26.76
N SER A 300 0.87 17.35 26.42
CA SER A 300 1.80 17.37 25.29
C SER A 300 2.92 16.33 25.46
N ARG A 301 3.51 16.22 26.65
CA ARG A 301 4.53 15.21 26.95
C ARG A 301 3.97 13.79 26.89
N LYS A 302 2.78 13.55 27.42
CA LYS A 302 2.08 12.26 27.36
C LYS A 302 1.84 11.81 25.91
N LEU A 303 1.40 12.72 25.04
CA LEU A 303 1.20 12.44 23.62
C LEU A 303 2.51 12.05 22.93
N LYS A 304 3.62 12.76 23.22
CA LYS A 304 4.95 12.40 22.69
C LYS A 304 5.39 10.99 23.12
N ILE A 305 5.23 10.66 24.41
CA ILE A 305 5.59 9.32 24.92
C ILE A 305 4.70 8.24 24.29
N MET A 306 3.39 8.46 24.16
CA MET A 306 2.50 7.50 23.50
C MET A 306 2.84 7.29 22.03
N ALA A 307 3.26 8.33 21.31
CA ALA A 307 3.71 8.21 19.93
C ALA A 307 5.00 7.37 19.84
N GLN A 308 5.96 7.60 20.73
CA GLN A 308 7.19 6.82 20.78
C GLN A 308 6.91 5.35 21.11
N LEU A 309 6.07 5.07 22.11
CA LEU A 309 5.70 3.69 22.47
C LEU A 309 5.03 2.95 21.30
N LYS A 310 4.20 3.64 20.51
CA LYS A 310 3.59 3.06 19.30
C LYS A 310 4.63 2.73 18.24
N LYS A 311 5.65 3.58 18.08
CA LYS A 311 6.77 3.35 17.17
C LYS A 311 7.58 2.13 17.61
N ASP A 312 8.00 2.11 18.86
CA ASP A 312 8.80 1.01 19.42
C ASP A 312 8.03 -0.32 19.37
N ALA A 313 6.71 -0.31 19.60
CA ALA A 313 5.86 -1.48 19.46
C ALA A 313 5.72 -1.96 18.01
N ALA A 314 5.83 -1.07 17.02
CA ALA A 314 5.86 -1.46 15.61
C ALA A 314 7.21 -2.09 15.25
N GLU A 315 8.32 -1.46 15.68
CA GLU A 315 9.68 -2.01 15.50
C GLU A 315 9.82 -3.40 16.15
N ALA A 316 9.25 -3.61 17.35
CA ALA A 316 9.26 -4.91 18.01
C ALA A 316 8.52 -6.00 17.21
N ARG A 317 7.37 -5.67 16.60
CA ARG A 317 6.63 -6.62 15.75
C ARG A 317 7.39 -6.97 14.48
N GLU A 318 8.08 -6.01 13.87
CA GLU A 318 8.95 -6.28 12.72
C GLU A 318 10.09 -7.25 13.08
N LEU A 319 10.73 -7.03 14.24
CA LEU A 319 11.76 -7.95 14.74
C LEU A 319 11.23 -9.36 15.00
N GLU A 320 10.03 -9.50 15.58
CA GLU A 320 9.38 -10.81 15.73
C GLU A 320 9.13 -11.49 14.38
N THR A 321 8.69 -10.74 13.36
CA THR A 321 8.48 -11.31 12.02
C THR A 321 9.80 -11.78 11.38
N LEU A 322 10.86 -10.98 11.49
CA LEU A 322 12.19 -11.36 11.00
C LEU A 322 12.73 -12.58 11.72
N GLN A 323 12.44 -12.74 13.01
CA GLN A 323 12.86 -13.91 13.77
C GLN A 323 12.18 -15.20 13.30
N VAL A 324 10.89 -15.13 12.93
CA VAL A 324 10.18 -16.26 12.31
C VAL A 324 10.76 -16.59 10.94
N GLU A 325 11.02 -15.57 10.10
CA GLU A 325 11.63 -15.77 8.78
C GLU A 325 13.03 -16.39 8.88
N LEU A 326 13.84 -15.95 9.84
CA LEU A 326 15.17 -16.51 10.11
C LEU A 326 15.09 -18.00 10.45
N GLU A 327 14.10 -18.40 11.25
CA GLU A 327 13.93 -19.81 11.64
C GLU A 327 13.47 -20.67 10.46
N ILE A 328 12.58 -20.16 9.61
CA ILE A 328 12.19 -20.83 8.35
C ILE A 328 13.41 -21.01 7.45
N ALA A 329 14.25 -19.96 7.30
CA ALA A 329 15.45 -20.02 6.50
C ALA A 329 16.48 -21.03 7.05
N ARG A 330 16.61 -21.15 8.38
CA ARG A 330 17.47 -22.17 9.02
C ARG A 330 16.98 -23.58 8.72
N ASN A 331 15.69 -23.83 8.86
CA ASN A 331 15.11 -25.16 8.56
C ASN A 331 15.28 -25.53 7.08
N ALA A 332 15.07 -24.57 6.17
CA ALA A 332 15.31 -24.78 4.74
C ALA A 332 16.78 -25.11 4.44
N ARG A 333 17.73 -24.44 5.13
CA ARG A 333 19.16 -24.74 5.01
C ARG A 333 19.48 -26.16 5.49
N GLU A 334 18.91 -26.61 6.60
CA GLU A 334 19.14 -27.98 7.11
C GLU A 334 18.64 -29.04 6.14
N GLU A 335 17.48 -28.83 5.51
CA GLU A 335 16.95 -29.74 4.49
C GLU A 335 17.86 -29.79 3.25
N LEU A 336 18.36 -28.65 2.78
CA LEU A 336 19.32 -28.61 1.65
C LEU A 336 20.64 -29.33 1.98
N LEU A 337 21.12 -29.22 3.23
CA LEU A 337 22.32 -29.95 3.66
C LEU A 337 22.10 -31.46 3.62
N LYS A 338 20.93 -31.94 4.03
CA LYS A 338 20.57 -33.36 3.97
C LYS A 338 20.50 -33.86 2.52
N GLN A 339 19.94 -33.07 1.60
CA GLN A 339 19.91 -33.41 0.17
C GLN A 339 21.32 -33.48 -0.43
N LEU A 340 22.21 -32.57 -0.04
CA LEU A 340 23.61 -32.61 -0.47
C LEU A 340 24.33 -33.86 0.02
N GLU A 341 24.10 -34.28 1.27
CA GLU A 341 24.67 -35.53 1.80
C GLU A 341 24.17 -36.76 1.05
N GLU A 342 22.89 -36.81 0.67
CA GLU A 342 22.33 -37.88 -0.15
C GLU A 342 22.97 -37.92 -1.55
N ILE A 343 23.14 -36.76 -2.20
CA ILE A 343 23.81 -36.65 -3.50
C ILE A 343 25.27 -37.11 -3.41
N ASP A 344 26.00 -36.72 -2.36
CA ASP A 344 27.38 -37.14 -2.16
C ASP A 344 27.51 -38.66 -1.99
N ASN A 345 26.53 -39.30 -1.34
CA ASN A 345 26.50 -40.75 -1.22
C ASN A 345 26.22 -41.43 -2.58
N ILE A 346 25.29 -40.90 -3.38
CA ILE A 346 25.04 -41.38 -4.74
C ILE A 346 26.30 -41.26 -5.60
N ILE A 347 27.02 -40.14 -5.52
CA ILE A 347 28.28 -39.93 -6.26
C ILE A 347 29.30 -41.01 -5.87
N LYS A 348 29.45 -41.30 -4.57
CA LYS A 348 30.37 -42.36 -4.11
C LYS A 348 29.97 -43.73 -4.65
N ASP A 349 28.69 -44.07 -4.65
CA ASP A 349 28.21 -45.36 -5.17
C ASP A 349 28.45 -45.49 -6.67
N VAL A 350 28.21 -44.42 -7.44
CA VAL A 350 28.50 -44.40 -8.88
C VAL A 350 30.00 -44.51 -9.16
N GLN A 351 30.84 -43.80 -8.41
CA GLN A 351 32.29 -43.90 -8.53
C GLN A 351 32.80 -45.32 -8.24
N LYS A 352 32.23 -45.96 -7.22
CA LYS A 352 32.55 -47.36 -6.90
C LYS A 352 32.13 -48.29 -8.03
N ALA A 353 30.90 -48.17 -8.52
CA ALA A 353 30.42 -48.97 -9.65
C ALA A 353 31.26 -48.73 -10.92
N GLN A 354 31.72 -47.50 -11.15
CA GLN A 354 32.63 -47.20 -12.25
C GLN A 354 33.98 -47.90 -12.08
N ALA A 355 34.54 -47.89 -10.86
CA ALA A 355 35.80 -48.57 -10.57
C ALA A 355 35.68 -50.10 -10.72
N ASP A 356 34.58 -50.69 -10.22
CA ASP A 356 34.33 -52.14 -10.29
C ASP A 356 34.17 -52.64 -11.74
N ASN A 357 33.67 -51.80 -12.65
CA ASN A 357 33.47 -52.14 -14.06
C ASN A 357 34.69 -51.82 -14.97
N LEU A 358 35.77 -51.26 -14.42
CA LEU A 358 36.91 -50.79 -15.21
C LEU A 358 37.60 -51.95 -15.95
N ASP A 359 37.82 -53.07 -15.25
CA ASP A 359 38.46 -54.26 -15.80
C ASP A 359 37.62 -54.89 -16.92
N ASP A 360 36.30 -54.92 -16.78
CA ASP A 360 35.37 -55.44 -17.79
C ASP A 360 35.36 -54.60 -19.07
N VAL A 361 35.46 -53.27 -18.93
CA VAL A 361 35.57 -52.34 -20.06
C VAL A 361 36.92 -52.52 -20.78
N GLU A 362 38.01 -52.66 -20.02
CA GLU A 362 39.34 -52.88 -20.59
C GLU A 362 39.44 -54.22 -21.34
N ASP A 363 38.82 -55.28 -20.80
CA ASP A 363 38.70 -56.58 -21.49
C ASP A 363 37.86 -56.48 -22.77
N LEU A 364 36.74 -55.74 -22.74
CA LEU A 364 35.92 -55.49 -23.94
C LEU A 364 36.71 -54.76 -25.03
N ILE A 365 37.47 -53.72 -24.67
CA ILE A 365 38.33 -52.97 -25.59
C ILE A 365 39.38 -53.91 -26.20
N SER A 366 40.02 -54.74 -25.38
CA SER A 366 41.02 -55.71 -25.83
C SER A 366 40.43 -56.75 -26.80
N ARG A 367 39.26 -57.33 -26.47
CA ARG A 367 38.55 -58.28 -27.34
C ARG A 367 38.13 -57.64 -28.67
N MET A 368 37.65 -56.39 -28.64
CA MET A 368 37.32 -55.65 -29.86
C MET A 368 38.56 -55.41 -30.73
N GLY A 369 39.68 -55.02 -30.13
CA GLY A 369 40.96 -54.83 -30.83
C GLY A 369 41.41 -56.10 -31.56
N GLN A 370 41.42 -57.24 -30.86
CA GLN A 370 41.78 -58.53 -31.44
C GLN A 370 40.86 -58.93 -32.60
N LYS A 371 39.54 -58.80 -32.44
CA LYS A 371 38.58 -59.12 -33.50
C LYS A 371 38.73 -58.20 -34.71
N SER A 372 39.00 -56.91 -34.48
CA SER A 372 39.24 -55.94 -35.54
C SER A 372 40.48 -56.30 -36.36
N GLN A 373 41.58 -56.67 -35.69
CA GLN A 373 42.80 -57.13 -36.36
C GLN A 373 42.55 -58.39 -37.19
N LYS A 374 41.90 -59.40 -36.61
CA LYS A 374 41.56 -60.64 -37.33
C LYS A 374 40.67 -60.37 -38.55
N LEU A 375 39.74 -59.43 -38.44
CA LEU A 375 38.89 -59.03 -39.56
C LEU A 375 39.70 -58.39 -40.71
N GLN A 376 40.74 -57.60 -40.39
CA GLN A 376 41.64 -57.06 -41.41
C GLN A 376 42.45 -58.15 -42.11
N GLU A 377 42.96 -59.12 -41.36
CA GLU A 377 43.67 -60.29 -41.91
C GLU A 377 42.77 -61.09 -42.87
N MET A 378 41.53 -61.38 -42.45
CA MET A 378 40.57 -62.08 -43.32
C MET A 378 40.23 -61.31 -44.59
N LYS A 379 40.14 -59.97 -44.55
CA LYS A 379 39.90 -59.15 -45.75
C LYS A 379 41.04 -59.28 -46.75
N ILE A 380 42.28 -59.34 -46.28
CA ILE A 380 43.45 -59.57 -47.15
C ILE A 380 43.39 -60.98 -47.75
N GLU A 381 43.06 -61.99 -46.94
CA GLU A 381 42.89 -63.37 -47.44
C GLU A 381 41.72 -63.50 -48.41
N GLU A 382 40.64 -62.75 -48.22
CA GLU A 382 39.45 -62.77 -49.07
C GLU A 382 39.80 -62.47 -50.53
N GLU A 383 40.72 -61.54 -50.80
CA GLU A 383 41.19 -61.26 -52.18
C GLU A 383 41.79 -62.52 -52.84
N THR A 384 42.58 -63.30 -52.09
CA THR A 384 43.16 -64.54 -52.59
C THR A 384 42.10 -65.63 -52.80
N TRP A 385 41.10 -65.69 -51.91
CA TRP A 385 39.96 -66.60 -52.03
C TRP A 385 39.05 -66.26 -53.22
N GLN A 386 38.85 -64.97 -53.51
CA GLN A 386 38.11 -64.54 -54.70
C GLN A 386 38.83 -64.98 -55.99
N LEU A 387 40.16 -64.90 -56.02
CA LEU A 387 40.95 -65.37 -57.16
C LEU A 387 40.80 -66.90 -57.34
N ARG A 388 40.94 -67.67 -56.24
CA ARG A 388 40.74 -69.13 -56.24
C ARG A 388 39.33 -69.52 -56.67
N LYS A 389 38.31 -68.81 -56.19
CA LYS A 389 36.92 -69.00 -56.58
C LYS A 389 36.73 -68.78 -58.08
N THR A 390 37.34 -67.72 -58.63
CA THR A 390 37.25 -67.41 -60.05
C THR A 390 37.89 -68.50 -60.90
N GLU A 391 39.09 -68.97 -60.56
CA GLU A 391 39.74 -70.07 -61.31
C GLU A 391 39.00 -71.41 -61.14
N ALA A 392 38.46 -71.70 -59.94
CA ALA A 392 37.65 -72.90 -59.70
C ALA A 392 36.39 -72.90 -60.58
N ASN A 393 35.70 -71.76 -60.69
CA ASN A 393 34.56 -71.62 -61.60
C ASN A 393 34.97 -71.87 -63.07
N ARG A 394 36.10 -71.30 -63.50
CA ARG A 394 36.63 -71.52 -64.86
C ARG A 394 37.02 -72.98 -65.13
N MET A 395 37.52 -73.69 -64.12
CA MET A 395 37.80 -75.13 -64.22
C MET A 395 36.50 -75.93 -64.35
N LEU A 396 35.48 -75.62 -63.55
CA LEU A 396 34.17 -76.28 -63.63
C LEU A 396 33.51 -76.07 -65.00
N GLU A 397 33.53 -74.84 -65.53
CA GLU A 397 33.00 -74.55 -66.88
C GLU A 397 33.70 -75.39 -67.95
N ARG A 398 35.04 -75.50 -67.92
CA ARG A 398 35.79 -76.36 -68.85
C ARG A 398 35.42 -77.83 -68.73
N VAL A 399 35.26 -78.34 -67.51
CA VAL A 399 34.82 -79.73 -67.29
C VAL A 399 33.44 -79.97 -67.91
N GLU A 400 32.51 -79.02 -67.75
CA GLU A 400 31.18 -79.10 -68.33
C GLU A 400 31.23 -79.05 -69.87
N GLU A 401 32.05 -78.18 -70.45
CA GLU A 401 32.29 -78.11 -71.90
C GLU A 401 32.89 -79.40 -72.46
N ASP A 402 33.89 -79.96 -71.80
CA ASP A 402 34.53 -81.22 -72.21
C ASP A 402 33.56 -82.40 -72.06
N TRP A 403 32.71 -82.39 -71.03
CA TRP A 403 31.64 -83.37 -70.86
C TRP A 403 30.60 -83.31 -72.00
N ILE A 404 30.24 -82.11 -72.46
CA ILE A 404 29.38 -81.93 -73.65
C ILE A 404 30.05 -82.55 -74.88
N LYS A 405 31.36 -82.34 -75.09
CA LYS A 405 32.10 -82.94 -76.22
C LYS A 405 32.11 -84.47 -76.14
N VAL A 406 32.33 -85.03 -74.95
CA VAL A 406 32.30 -86.49 -74.74
C VAL A 406 30.93 -87.07 -75.08
N LYS A 407 29.84 -86.41 -74.66
CA LYS A 407 28.46 -86.82 -75.03
C LYS A 407 28.25 -86.84 -76.55
N LEU A 408 28.81 -85.88 -77.28
CA LEU A 408 28.70 -85.83 -78.75
C LEU A 408 29.51 -86.92 -79.47
N MET A 409 30.47 -87.58 -78.79
CA MET A 409 31.24 -88.71 -79.36
C MET A 409 30.50 -90.05 -79.30
N PHE A 410 29.41 -90.13 -78.54
CA PHE A 410 28.52 -91.29 -78.48
C PHE A 410 27.11 -90.83 -78.87
N PRO A 411 26.85 -90.53 -80.15
CA PRO A 411 25.48 -90.24 -80.58
C PRO A 411 24.62 -91.48 -80.31
N ASP A 412 23.50 -91.27 -79.62
CA ASP A 412 22.49 -92.32 -79.44
C ASP A 412 21.97 -92.75 -80.83
N ASP A 413 22.02 -94.07 -81.10
CA ASP A 413 21.56 -94.75 -82.32
C ASP A 413 20.10 -94.47 -82.69
#